data_AF-A0A532ULD0-F1
#
_entry.id   AF-A0A532ULD0-F1
#
_cell.length_a   1.000
_cell.length_b   1.000
_cell.length_c   1.000
_cell.angle_alpha   90.00
_cell.angle_beta   90.00
_cell.angle_gamma   90.00
#
_symmetry.space_group_name_H-M   'P 1'
#
loop_
_entity.id
_entity.type
_entity.pdbx_description
1 polymer ?
#
loop_
_entity_poly.entity_id
_entity_poly.type
_entity_poly.pdbx_seq_one_letter_code
_entity_poly.pdbx_strand_id
1 'polypeptide(L)' 'MDELKVLNEQVERLTKLVALGVIGEKSQNEQIALLAKVGIAPKDIAQLIGTTPNTVRVQLSTMRKRKKKKG' A
#
# COMPACT_ATOMS: atom_id res chain seq x y z
N MET A 1 -18.79 -18.68 13.67
CA MET A 1 -17.40 -18.40 13.24
C MET A 1 -17.34 -17.87 11.81
N ASP A 2 -18.20 -18.34 10.90
CA ASP A 2 -18.21 -17.89 9.49
C ASP A 2 -18.61 -16.42 9.29
N GLU A 3 -19.48 -15.87 10.14
CA GLU A 3 -19.93 -14.47 10.04
C GLU A 3 -18.78 -13.46 10.22
N LEU A 4 -17.85 -13.72 11.16
CA LEU A 4 -16.67 -12.88 11.35
C LEU A 4 -15.71 -12.96 10.16
N LYS A 5 -15.63 -14.13 9.51
CA LYS A 5 -14.82 -14.31 8.30
C LYS A 5 -15.40 -13.50 7.14
N VAL A 6 -16.71 -13.61 6.91
CA VAL A 6 -17.41 -12.85 5.87
C VAL A 6 -17.26 -11.35 6.12
N LEU A 7 -17.42 -10.89 7.36
CA LEU A 7 -17.23 -9.48 7.71
C LEU A 7 -15.81 -9.00 7.40
N ASN A 8 -14.79 -9.75 7.79
CA ASN A 8 -13.39 -9.42 7.49
C ASN A 8 -13.14 -9.32 5.97
N GLU A 9 -13.69 -10.24 5.18
CA GLU A 9 -13.57 -10.21 3.71
C GLU A 9 -14.23 -8.96 3.12
N GLN A 10 -15.39 -8.53 3.64
CA GLN A 10 -16.05 -7.30 3.20
C GLN A 10 -15.26 -6.04 3.59
N VAL A 11 -14.71 -5.99 4.80
CA VAL A 11 -13.86 -4.88 5.27
C VAL A 11 -12.58 -4.80 4.44
N GLU A 12 -11.99 -5.94 4.08
CA GLU A 12 -10.82 -5.98 3.20
C GLU A 12 -11.15 -5.41 1.81
N ARG A 13 -12.29 -5.79 1.23
CA ARG A 13 -12.76 -5.24 -0.05
C ARG A 13 -12.98 -3.72 0.03
N LEU A 14 -13.64 -3.24 1.08
CA LEU A 14 -13.85 -1.80 1.31
C LEU A 14 -12.52 -1.05 1.41
N THR A 15 -11.57 -1.60 2.15
CA THR A 15 -10.23 -1.02 2.29
C THR A 15 -9.54 -0.89 0.93
N LYS A 16 -9.63 -1.92 0.08
CA LYS A 16 -9.07 -1.89 -1.28
C LYS A 16 -9.73 -0.83 -2.16
N LEU A 17 -11.06 -0.71 -2.11
CA LEU A 17 -11.80 0.30 -2.87
C LEU A 17 -11.44 1.74 -2.45
N VAL A 18 -11.37 1.99 -1.15
CA VAL A 18 -10.96 3.29 -0.61
C VAL A 18 -9.51 3.60 -1.00
N ALA A 19 -8.61 2.62 -0.90
CA ALA A 19 -7.23 2.78 -1.32
C ALA A 19 -7.13 3.21 -2.80
N LEU A 20 -7.88 2.56 -3.69
CA LEU A 20 -7.92 2.90 -5.11
C LEU A 20 -8.42 4.34 -5.36
N GLY A 21 -9.47 4.79 -4.65
CA GLY A 21 -9.97 6.15 -4.76
C GLY A 21 -8.97 7.21 -4.29
N VAL A 22 -8.11 6.89 -3.32
CA VAL A 22 -7.13 7.83 -2.75
C VAL A 22 -5.87 7.95 -3.61
N ILE A 23 -5.50 6.91 -4.36
CA ILE A 23 -4.22 6.84 -5.08
C ILE A 23 -4.27 7.23 -6.56
N GLY A 24 -5.46 7.46 -7.13
CA GLY A 24 -5.70 7.55 -8.59
C GLY A 24 -4.70 8.41 -9.37
N GLU A 25 -4.53 9.68 -9.00
CA GLU A 25 -3.66 10.61 -9.75
C GLU A 25 -2.20 10.65 -9.26
N LYS A 26 -1.82 9.77 -8.32
CA LYS A 26 -0.49 9.80 -7.69
C LYS A 26 0.51 8.98 -8.48
N SER A 27 1.76 9.44 -8.54
CA SER A 27 2.84 8.63 -9.08
C SER A 27 3.03 7.35 -8.26
N GLN A 28 3.49 6.26 -8.87
CA GLN A 28 3.69 4.98 -8.18
C GLN A 28 4.51 5.11 -6.88
N ASN A 29 5.51 6.00 -6.85
CA ASN A 29 6.27 6.32 -5.64
C ASN A 29 5.38 6.90 -4.53
N GLU A 30 4.52 7.86 -4.87
CA GLU A 30 3.60 8.49 -3.92
C GLU A 30 2.52 7.52 -3.45
N GLN A 31 2.00 6.68 -4.35
CA GLN A 31 1.06 5.62 -4.01
C GLN A 31 1.66 4.69 -2.95
N ILE A 32 2.89 4.21 -3.18
CA ILE A 32 3.60 3.33 -2.25
C ILE A 32 3.87 4.01 -0.92
N ALA A 33 4.32 5.27 -0.95
CA ALA A 33 4.59 6.03 0.27
C ALA A 33 3.31 6.22 1.11
N LEU A 34 2.19 6.54 0.46
CA LEU A 34 0.91 6.79 1.11
C LEU A 34 0.32 5.51 1.72
N LEU A 35 0.28 4.43 0.94
CA LEU A 35 -0.24 3.14 1.40
C LEU A 35 0.63 2.54 2.51
N ALA A 36 1.95 2.66 2.43
CA ALA A 36 2.84 2.22 3.50
C ALA A 36 2.69 3.07 4.78
N LYS A 37 2.40 4.37 4.66
CA LYS A 37 2.17 5.26 5.81
C LYS A 37 0.95 4.85 6.64
N VAL A 38 -0.07 4.27 6.00
CA VAL A 38 -1.27 3.74 6.68
C VAL A 38 -1.13 2.27 7.11
N GLY A 39 0.08 1.69 7.01
CA GLY A 39 0.38 0.36 7.53
C GLY A 39 0.07 -0.81 6.60
N ILE A 40 -0.28 -0.57 5.33
CA ILE A 40 -0.55 -1.65 4.38
C ILE A 40 0.75 -2.39 4.06
N ALA A 41 0.70 -3.73 4.07
CA ALA A 41 1.89 -4.55 3.85
C ALA A 41 2.36 -4.46 2.38
N PRO A 42 3.68 -4.57 2.10
CA PRO A 42 4.22 -4.44 0.75
C PRO A 42 3.62 -5.41 -0.29
N LYS A 43 3.17 -6.59 0.16
CA LYS A 43 2.49 -7.57 -0.69
C LYS A 43 1.15 -7.03 -1.19
N ASP A 44 0.37 -6.43 -0.29
CA ASP A 44 -0.97 -5.94 -0.59
C ASP A 44 -0.91 -4.63 -1.39
N ILE A 45 0.07 -3.77 -1.10
CA ILE A 45 0.39 -2.60 -1.93
C ILE A 45 0.68 -3.04 -3.37
N ALA A 46 1.53 -4.06 -3.54
CA ALA A 46 1.89 -4.55 -4.86
C ALA A 46 0.68 -5.08 -5.64
N GLN A 47 -0.22 -5.79 -4.95
CA GLN A 47 -1.47 -6.26 -5.54
C GLN A 47 -2.41 -5.10 -5.92
N LEU A 48 -2.51 -4.06 -5.09
CA LEU A 48 -3.39 -2.92 -5.30
C LEU A 48 -3.00 -2.05 -6.50
N ILE A 49 -1.70 -1.83 -6.70
CA ILE A 49 -1.20 -0.88 -7.70
C ILE A 49 -0.60 -1.55 -8.95
N GLY A 50 -0.68 -2.88 -9.03
CA GLY A 50 -0.19 -3.65 -10.18
C GLY A 50 1.34 -3.68 -10.31
N THR A 51 2.05 -4.02 -9.24
CA THR A 51 3.52 -4.15 -9.26
C THR A 51 4.01 -5.38 -8.49
N THR A 52 5.32 -5.49 -8.26
CA THR A 52 5.90 -6.59 -7.47
C THR A 52 6.19 -6.16 -6.03
N PRO A 53 6.09 -7.09 -5.05
CA PRO A 53 6.49 -6.80 -3.67
C PRO A 53 7.96 -6.34 -3.56
N ASN A 54 8.82 -6.77 -4.49
CA ASN A 54 10.22 -6.34 -4.52
C ASN A 54 10.34 -4.86 -4.92
N THR A 55 9.61 -4.44 -5.95
CA THR A 55 9.53 -3.03 -6.38
C THR A 55 9.14 -2.12 -5.21
N VAL A 56 8.10 -2.50 -4.48
CA VAL A 56 7.63 -1.79 -3.28
C VAL A 56 8.72 -1.67 -2.23
N ARG A 57 9.38 -2.80 -1.87
CA ARG A 57 10.46 -2.81 -0.86
C ARG A 57 11.65 -1.93 -1.27
N VAL A 58 12.05 -1.99 -2.54
CA VAL A 58 13.15 -1.17 -3.09
C VAL A 58 12.80 0.32 -3.03
N GLN A 59 11.58 0.72 -3.40
CA GLN A 59 11.12 2.11 -3.28
C GLN A 59 11.10 2.57 -1.82
N LEU A 60 10.56 1.78 -0.90
CA LEU A 60 10.56 2.10 0.53
C LEU A 60 11.99 2.25 1.10
N SER A 61 12.90 1.35 0.72
CA SER A 61 14.31 1.44 1.10
C SER A 61 14.96 2.72 0.56
N THR A 62 14.69 3.06 -0.71
CA THR A 62 15.18 4.27 -1.35
C THR A 62 14.66 5.53 -0.67
N MET A 63 13.37 5.58 -0.30
CA MET A 63 12.77 6.68 0.44
C MET A 63 13.42 6.87 1.81
N ARG A 64 13.68 5.78 2.55
CA ARG A 64 14.38 5.83 3.86
C ARG A 64 15.79 6.41 3.72
N LYS A 65 16.55 5.99 2.70
CA LYS A 65 17.89 6.53 2.41
C LYS A 65 17.84 8.03 2.07
N ARG A 66 16.87 8.45 1.25
CA ARG A 66 16.66 9.87 0.92
C ARG A 66 16.31 10.70 2.15
N LYS A 67 15.49 10.18 3.06
CA LYS A 67 15.16 10.86 4.32
C LYS A 67 16.40 11.04 5.20
N LYS A 68 17.28 10.02 5.29
CA LYS A 68 18.53 10.10 6.06
C LYS A 68 19.55 11.10 5.50
N LYS A 69 19.60 11.30 4.19
CA LYS A 69 20.52 12.26 3.54
C LYS A 69 20.09 13.73 3.63
N LYS A 70 18.81 13.99 3.94
CA LYS A 70 18.23 15.33 4.05
C LYS A 70 18.15 15.84 5.50
N GLY A 71 18.56 15.02 6.48
CA GLY A 71 18.59 15.36 7.90
C GLY A 71 20.03 15.48 8.39
#